data_AF-A0A356QRL1-F1
#
_entry.id   AF-A0A356QRL1-F1
#
_cell.length_a   1.000
_cell.length_b   1.000
_cell.length_c   1.000
_cell.angle_alpha   90.00
_cell.angle_beta   90.00
_cell.angle_gamma   90.00
#
_symmetry.space_group_name_H-M   'P 1'
#
loop_
_entity.id
_entity.type
_entity.pdbx_description
1 polymer ?
#
loop_
_entity_poly.entity_id
_entity_poly.type
_entity_poly.pdbx_seq_one_letter_code
_entity_poly.pdbx_strand_id
1 'polypeptide(L)' 'KLEPIGREDISSRRSRGTIRVAPGETLASLAQRVYGNARMADAIFNANRDHLRSPALLVPGTELRLP' A
#
# COMPACT_ATOMS: atom_id res chain seq x y z
N LYS A 1 -5.77 -11.06 40.34
CA LYS A 1 -6.22 -11.68 39.07
C LYS A 1 -5.47 -10.97 37.95
N LEU A 2 -4.41 -11.60 37.44
CA LEU A 2 -3.56 -11.04 36.39
C LEU A 2 -4.12 -11.52 35.04
N GLU A 3 -4.50 -10.58 34.18
CA GLU A 3 -4.78 -10.88 32.77
C GLU A 3 -3.53 -10.50 31.96
N PRO A 4 -2.98 -11.40 31.13
CA PRO A 4 -1.87 -11.06 30.27
C PRO A 4 -2.41 -10.20 29.13
N ILE A 5 -2.23 -8.89 29.20
CA ILE A 5 -2.39 -8.06 28.01
C ILE A 5 -1.35 -8.53 26.99
N GLY A 6 -1.88 -9.16 25.94
CA GLY A 6 -1.12 -9.60 24.80
C GLY A 6 -0.30 -8.44 24.26
N ARG A 7 0.92 -8.76 23.88
CA ARG A 7 1.85 -7.92 23.13
C ARG A 7 1.21 -7.71 21.76
N GLU A 8 0.27 -6.77 21.68
CA GLU A 8 -0.26 -6.31 20.41
C GLU A 8 0.91 -5.67 19.67
N ASP A 9 1.34 -6.35 18.61
CA ASP A 9 2.24 -5.85 17.59
C ASP A 9 1.66 -4.53 17.02
N ILE A 10 2.06 -3.40 17.61
CA ILE A 10 1.71 -2.04 17.14
C ILE A 10 2.52 -1.65 15.89
N SER A 11 3.36 -2.55 15.38
CA SER A 11 4.23 -2.36 14.23
C SER A 11 3.46 -2.21 12.91
N SER A 12 2.23 -2.72 12.84
CA SER A 12 1.54 -2.96 11.55
C SER A 12 0.22 -2.19 11.36
N ARG A 13 -0.16 -1.29 12.28
CA ARG A 13 -1.40 -0.46 12.17
C ARG A 13 -1.20 0.90 11.48
N ARG A 14 0.02 1.22 11.00
CA ARG A 14 0.38 2.55 10.47
C ARG A 14 -0.07 2.84 9.04
N SER A 15 -0.67 1.87 8.35
CA SER A 15 -0.92 2.01 6.91
C SER A 15 -2.28 1.45 6.53
N ARG A 16 -3.32 2.03 7.13
CA ARG A 16 -4.71 1.69 6.81
C ARG A 16 -5.29 2.58 5.71
N GLY A 17 -4.42 3.20 4.90
CA GLY A 17 -4.84 4.07 3.79
C GLY A 17 -4.96 3.28 2.49
N THR A 18 -6.00 3.56 1.71
CA THR A 18 -6.03 3.20 0.29
C THR A 18 -5.84 4.45 -0.56
N ILE A 19 -5.27 4.27 -1.74
CA ILE A 19 -5.15 5.32 -2.74
C ILE A 19 -5.72 4.86 -4.07
N ARG A 20 -6.43 5.76 -4.74
CA ARG A 20 -7.05 5.50 -6.03
C ARG A 20 -6.13 5.95 -7.16
N VAL A 21 -5.88 5.05 -8.10
CA VAL A 21 -5.04 5.32 -9.28
C VAL A 21 -5.78 6.28 -10.21
N ALA A 22 -5.15 7.38 -10.61
CA ALA A 22 -5.74 8.28 -11.62
C ALA A 22 -5.40 7.81 -13.05
N PRO A 23 -6.13 8.26 -14.09
CA PRO A 23 -5.80 7.99 -15.48
C PRO A 23 -4.36 8.39 -15.81
N GLY A 24 -3.56 7.44 -16.31
CA GLY A 24 -2.15 7.68 -16.65
C GLY A 24 -1.18 7.68 -15.46
N GLU A 25 -1.64 7.47 -14.22
CA GLU A 25 -0.74 7.27 -13.09
C GLU A 25 -0.13 5.88 -13.08
N THR A 26 1.10 5.79 -12.57
CA THR A 26 1.83 4.54 -12.35
C THR A 26 2.09 4.35 -10.86
N LEU A 27 2.41 3.12 -10.43
CA LEU A 27 2.81 2.86 -9.04
C LEU A 27 3.96 3.77 -8.58
N ALA A 28 4.89 4.10 -9.49
CA ALA A 28 5.99 5.02 -9.22
C ALA A 28 5.51 6.45 -8.95
N SER A 29 4.61 6.98 -9.77
CA SER A 29 4.04 8.32 -9.54
C SER A 29 3.21 8.38 -8.27
N LEU A 30 2.40 7.35 -7.99
CA LEU A 30 1.65 7.21 -6.74
C LEU A 30 2.59 7.18 -5.53
N ALA A 31 3.64 6.35 -5.59
CA ALA A 31 4.62 6.25 -4.51
C ALA A 31 5.37 7.56 -4.29
N GLN A 32 5.74 8.25 -5.37
CA GLN A 32 6.39 9.56 -5.31
C GLN A 32 5.47 10.61 -4.67
N ARG A 33 4.17 10.57 -4.97
CA ARG A 33 3.17 11.50 -4.44
C ARG A 33 2.79 11.23 -2.98
N VAL A 34 2.71 9.96 -2.59
CA VAL A 34 2.32 9.54 -1.22
C VAL A 34 3.50 9.56 -0.27
N TYR A 35 4.62 8.97 -0.67
CA TYR A 35 5.79 8.74 0.18
C TYR A 35 6.95 9.68 -0.13
N GLY A 36 6.86 10.52 -1.17
CA GLY A 36 8.00 11.32 -1.62
C GLY A 36 9.10 10.48 -2.26
N ASN A 37 8.85 9.20 -2.55
CA ASN A 37 9.86 8.29 -3.06
C ASN A 37 9.26 7.27 -4.04
N ALA A 38 9.59 7.39 -5.33
CA ALA A 38 9.17 6.45 -6.36
C ALA A 38 9.58 4.98 -6.08
N ARG A 39 10.63 4.74 -5.27
CA ARG A 39 11.07 3.38 -4.89
C ARG A 39 10.08 2.66 -3.98
N MET A 40 9.16 3.40 -3.31
CA MET A 40 8.06 2.80 -2.55
C MET A 40 7.01 2.12 -3.45
N ALA A 41 7.10 2.26 -4.78
CA ALA A 41 6.22 1.56 -5.71
C ALA A 41 6.25 0.04 -5.51
N ASP A 42 7.41 -0.53 -5.20
CA ASP A 42 7.56 -1.96 -4.96
C ASP A 42 6.88 -2.39 -3.66
N ALA A 43 6.92 -1.54 -2.63
CA ALA A 43 6.22 -1.78 -1.37
C ALA A 43 4.68 -1.72 -1.55
N ILE A 44 4.18 -0.73 -2.31
CA ILE A 44 2.76 -0.64 -2.68
C ILE A 44 2.36 -1.88 -3.50
N PHE A 45 3.18 -2.27 -4.47
CA PHE A 45 2.94 -3.46 -5.27
C PHE A 45 2.85 -4.69 -4.37
N ASN A 46 3.83 -4.90 -3.49
CA ASN A 46 3.91 -6.03 -2.57
C ASN A 46 2.69 -6.12 -1.65
N ALA A 47 2.24 -4.98 -1.10
CA ALA A 47 1.03 -4.90 -0.27
C ALA A 47 -0.26 -5.27 -1.03
N ASN A 48 -0.25 -5.17 -2.37
CA ASN A 48 -1.39 -5.47 -3.22
C ASN A 48 -1.20 -6.73 -4.08
N ARG A 49 -0.13 -7.51 -3.90
CA ARG A 49 0.15 -8.72 -4.71
C ARG A 49 -0.97 -9.74 -4.73
N ASP A 50 -1.79 -9.75 -3.68
CA ASP A 50 -3.00 -10.55 -3.58
C ASP A 50 -4.03 -10.23 -4.70
N HIS A 51 -4.14 -8.95 -5.08
CA HIS A 51 -5.09 -8.47 -6.08
C HIS A 51 -4.44 -7.98 -7.39
N LEU A 52 -3.16 -7.57 -7.35
CA LEU A 52 -2.42 -7.00 -8.47
C LEU A 52 -1.22 -7.88 -8.81
N ARG A 53 -1.39 -8.76 -9.79
CA ARG A 53 -0.33 -9.70 -10.22
C ARG A 53 0.80 -9.05 -11.00
N SER A 54 0.56 -7.90 -11.63
CA SER A 54 1.58 -7.18 -12.38
C SER A 54 1.32 -5.68 -12.37
N PRO A 55 2.37 -4.84 -12.32
CA PRO A 55 2.23 -3.39 -12.35
C PRO A 55 1.67 -2.89 -13.70
N ALA A 56 1.84 -3.65 -14.78
CA ALA A 56 1.25 -3.35 -16.09
C ALA A 56 -0.27 -3.57 -16.15
N LEU A 57 -0.85 -4.31 -15.20
CA LEU A 57 -2.29 -4.50 -15.07
C LEU A 57 -2.95 -3.42 -14.20
N LEU A 58 -2.21 -2.36 -13.87
CA LEU A 58 -2.74 -1.27 -13.08
C LEU A 58 -3.76 -0.47 -13.91
N VAL A 59 -5.04 -0.63 -13.58
CA VAL A 59 -6.14 0.08 -14.23
C VAL A 59 -6.43 1.38 -13.47
N PRO A 60 -6.62 2.52 -14.15
CA PRO A 60 -7.07 3.73 -13.49
C PRO A 60 -8.43 3.53 -12.81
N GLY A 61 -8.59 4.09 -11.62
CA GLY A 61 -9.73 3.89 -10.74
C GLY A 61 -9.57 2.75 -9.74
N THR A 62 -8.53 1.92 -9.87
CA THR A 62 -8.18 0.86 -8.90
C THR A 62 -7.79 1.48 -7.57
N GLU A 63 -8.29 0.91 -6.47
CA GLU A 63 -7.80 1.22 -5.13
C GLU A 63 -6.64 0.29 -4.75
N LEU A 64 -5.53 0.90 -4.33
CA LEU A 64 -4.35 0.22 -3.83
C LEU A 64 -4.22 0.44 -2.34
N ARG A 65 -3.93 -0.62 -1.60
CA ARG A 65 -3.56 -0.57 -0.19
C ARG A 65 -2.16 0.01 -0.04
N LEU A 66 -2.00 0.95 0.87
CA LEU A 66 -0.70 1.49 1.23
C LEU A 66 -0.05 0.61 2.32
N PRO A 67 1.23 0.20 2.16
CA PRO A 67 2.00 -0.53 3.17
C PRO A 67 2.37 0.34 4.36
#